data_AF-A0A379G8V5-F1
#
_entry.id   AF-A0A379G8V5-F1
#
_cell.length_a   1.000
_cell.length_b   1.000
_cell.length_c   1.000
_cell.angle_alpha   90.00
_cell.angle_beta   90.00
_cell.angle_gamma   90.00
#
_symmetry.space_group_name_H-M   'P 1'
#
loop_
_entity.id
_entity.type
_entity.pdbx_description
1 polymer ?
#
loop_
_entity_poly.entity_id
_entity_poly.type
_entity_poly.pdbx_seq_one_letter_code
_entity_poly.pdbx_strand_id
1 'polypeptide(L)' 'MVKTIKAKVRVKITTEFGRYCLDEIHGLKEGTELEGKYNPKNKAFDFTWKGTDAMLWVGQNAELIS' A
#
# COMPACT_ATOMS: atom_id res chain seq x y z
N MET A 1 9.05 -14.34 -14.00
CA MET A 1 7.80 -13.96 -13.30
C MET A 1 8.17 -13.28 -12.00
N VAL A 2 7.64 -12.09 -11.71
CA VAL A 2 7.85 -11.47 -10.39
C VAL A 2 6.89 -12.13 -9.41
N LYS A 3 7.43 -12.78 -8.38
CA LYS A 3 6.62 -13.47 -7.37
C LYS A 3 6.13 -12.41 -6.38
N THR A 4 4.82 -12.14 -6.39
CA THR A 4 4.19 -11.37 -5.32
C THR A 4 4.05 -12.23 -4.07
N ILE A 5 4.13 -11.61 -2.90
CA ILE A 5 4.16 -12.27 -1.59
C ILE A 5 2.96 -11.75 -0.78
N LYS A 6 2.23 -12.62 -0.09
CA LYS A 6 1.22 -12.18 0.87
C LYS A 6 1.93 -11.43 2.00
N ALA A 7 1.48 -10.23 2.32
CA ALA A 7 2.09 -9.40 3.36
C ALA A 7 1.02 -8.52 4.03
N LYS A 8 1.39 -7.94 5.17
CA LYS A 8 0.64 -6.84 5.77
C LYS A 8 1.43 -5.54 5.66
N VAL A 9 0.71 -4.43 5.57
CA VAL A 9 1.29 -3.09 5.63
C VAL A 9 0.49 -2.22 6.58
N ARG A 10 1.14 -1.20 7.13
CA ARG A 10 0.48 -0.03 7.70
C ARG A 10 0.58 1.13 6.72
N VAL A 11 -0.52 1.83 6.47
CA VAL A 11 -0.53 3.08 5.71
C VAL A 11 0.31 4.10 6.48
N LYS A 12 1.35 4.62 5.84
CA LYS A 12 2.26 5.59 6.44
C LYS A 12 2.86 6.47 5.36
N ILE A 13 2.56 7.76 5.41
CA ILE A 13 3.05 8.74 4.45
C ILE A 13 4.49 9.08 4.84
N THR A 14 5.40 8.87 3.89
CA THR A 14 6.83 9.17 4.05
C THR A 14 7.34 10.15 3.01
N THR A 15 6.60 10.33 1.90
CA THR A 15 6.94 11.25 0.82
C THR A 15 5.70 12.02 0.36
N GLU A 16 5.94 13.16 -0.28
CA GLU A 16 4.87 13.95 -0.89
C GLU A 16 4.13 13.19 -2.01
N PHE A 17 4.87 12.44 -2.83
CA PHE A 17 4.28 11.53 -3.81
C PHE A 17 3.35 10.50 -3.15
N GLY A 18 3.79 9.89 -2.05
CA GLY A 18 2.97 8.95 -1.29
C GLY A 18 1.69 9.58 -0.75
N ARG A 19 1.75 10.82 -0.27
CA ARG A 19 0.58 11.59 0.16
C ARG A 19 -0.43 11.74 -0.99
N TYR A 20 0.02 12.20 -2.16
CA TYR A 20 -0.86 12.37 -3.32
C TYR A 20 -1.49 11.05 -3.77
N CYS A 21 -0.71 9.96 -3.82
CA CYS A 21 -1.27 8.64 -4.13
C CYS A 21 -2.30 8.17 -3.10
N LEU A 22 -2.14 8.52 -1.82
CA LEU A 22 -3.13 8.16 -0.80
C LEU A 22 -4.41 8.99 -0.94
N ASP A 23 -4.30 10.28 -1.28
CA ASP A 23 -5.44 11.18 -1.47
C ASP A 23 -6.40 10.69 -2.56
N GLU A 24 -5.91 9.92 -3.54
CA GLU A 24 -6.71 9.26 -4.59
C GLU A 24 -7.52 8.05 -4.07
N ILE A 25 -7.15 7.47 -2.92
CA ILE A 25 -7.81 6.29 -2.34
C ILE A 25 -8.82 6.74 -1.27
N HIS A 26 -10.02 7.08 -1.72
CA HIS A 26 -11.03 7.72 -0.87
C HIS A 26 -11.37 6.94 0.42
N GLY A 27 -11.16 7.62 1.54
CA GLY A 27 -11.48 7.13 2.87
C GLY A 27 -10.47 6.16 3.48
N LEU A 28 -9.36 5.87 2.80
CA LEU A 28 -8.20 5.23 3.41
C LEU A 28 -7.40 6.28 4.20
N LYS A 29 -6.90 5.94 5.39
CA LYS A 29 -6.22 6.88 6.30
C LYS A 29 -4.88 6.33 6.76
N GLU A 30 -3.96 7.23 7.04
CA GLU A 30 -2.70 6.89 7.73
C GLU A 30 -2.96 6.14 9.04
N GLY A 31 -2.11 5.15 9.33
CA GLY A 31 -2.27 4.22 10.45
C GLY A 31 -3.14 2.99 10.16
N THR A 32 -3.89 2.96 9.05
CA THR A 32 -4.69 1.78 8.66
C THR A 32 -3.79 0.59 8.36
N GLU A 33 -4.11 -0.58 8.89
CA GLU A 33 -3.42 -1.83 8.55
C GLU A 33 -4.18 -2.60 7.48
N LEU A 34 -3.46 -3.14 6.50
CA LEU A 34 -4.02 -3.80 5.33
C LEU A 34 -3.29 -5.13 5.07
N GLU A 35 -4.04 -6.13 4.63
CA GLU A 35 -3.49 -7.38 4.09
C GLU A 35 -3.61 -7.39 2.57
N GLY A 36 -2.57 -7.89 1.89
CA GLY A 36 -2.49 -7.79 0.44
C GLY A 36 -1.32 -8.54 -0.16
N LYS A 37 -0.98 -8.19 -1.40
CA LYS A 37 0.10 -8.79 -2.17
C LYS A 37 1.18 -7.75 -2.39
N TYR A 38 2.37 -8.02 -1.84
CA TYR A 38 3.54 -7.19 -2.02
C TYR A 38 4.41 -7.67 -3.18
N ASN A 39 4.84 -6.75 -4.02
CA ASN A 39 5.83 -6.96 -5.06
C ASN A 39 7.18 -6.34 -4.65
N PRO A 40 8.18 -7.16 -4.26
CA PRO A 40 9.46 -6.64 -3.78
C PRO A 40 10.31 -5.95 -4.86
N LYS A 41 10.03 -6.19 -6.14
CA LYS A 41 10.79 -5.63 -7.27
C LYS A 41 10.51 -4.14 -7.47
N ASN A 42 9.24 -3.75 -7.44
CA ASN A 42 8.81 -2.36 -7.67
C ASN A 42 8.22 -1.70 -6.42
N LYS A 43 8.15 -2.42 -5.29
CA LYS A 43 7.59 -1.97 -4.01
C LYS A 43 6.07 -1.71 -4.02
N ALA A 44 5.35 -2.18 -5.04
CA ALA A 44 3.89 -2.12 -5.08
C ALA A 44 3.28 -3.06 -4.04
N PHE A 45 2.20 -2.61 -3.40
CA PHE A 45 1.36 -3.40 -2.51
C PHE A 45 -0.08 -3.33 -2.98
N ASP A 46 -0.57 -4.42 -3.57
CA ASP A 46 -1.91 -4.53 -4.13
C ASP A 46 -2.88 -5.08 -3.07
N PHE A 47 -4.05 -4.46 -2.93
CA PHE A 47 -5.09 -4.83 -1.99
C PHE A 47 -6.47 -4.39 -2.51
N THR A 48 -7.54 -4.87 -1.88
CA THR A 48 -8.91 -4.44 -2.20
C THR A 48 -9.40 -3.50 -1.11
N TRP A 49 -9.88 -2.31 -1.51
CA TRP A 49 -10.46 -1.31 -0.62
C TRP A 49 -11.91 -1.03 -1.03
N LYS A 50 -12.86 -1.31 -0.13
CA LYS A 50 -14.30 -1.08 -0.38
C LYS A 50 -14.83 -1.66 -1.70
N GLY A 51 -14.30 -2.82 -2.11
CA GLY A 51 -14.70 -3.50 -3.35
C GLY A 51 -13.99 -3.01 -4.61
N THR A 52 -13.00 -2.13 -4.50
CA THR A 52 -12.17 -1.66 -5.61
C THR A 52 -10.72 -2.06 -5.39
N ASP A 53 -10.03 -2.49 -6.43
CA ASP A 53 -8.60 -2.76 -6.37
C ASP A 53 -7.83 -1.45 -6.19
N ALA A 54 -6.91 -1.44 -5.24
CA ALA A 54 -6.10 -0.29 -4.88
C ALA A 54 -4.64 -0.73 -4.69
N MET A 55 -3.74 0.24 -4.77
CA MET A 55 -2.31 -0.01 -4.66
C MET A 55 -1.65 1.05 -3.78
N LEU A 56 -0.79 0.59 -2.87
CA LEU A 56 0.15 1.44 -2.13
C LEU A 56 1.58 1.17 -2.60
N TRP A 57 2.48 2.10 -2.29
CA TRP A 57 3.89 2.00 -2.52
C TRP A 57 4.62 1.91 -1.19
N VAL A 58 5.21 0.76 -0.91
CA VAL A 58 6.00 0.53 0.31
C VAL A 58 7.22 1.46 0.30
N GLY A 59 7.39 2.22 1.38
CA GLY A 59 8.39 3.28 1.52
C GLY A 59 7.98 4.61 0.90
N GLN A 60 6.71 4.79 0.51
CA GLN A 60 6.14 6.08 0.09
C GLN A 60 4.87 6.39 0.89
N ASN A 61 3.88 5.50 0.85
CA ASN A 61 2.61 5.63 1.60
C ASN A 61 2.21 4.35 2.36
N ALA A 62 3.13 3.40 2.47
CA ALA A 62 2.99 2.19 3.26
C ALA A 62 4.32 1.77 3.91
N GLU A 63 4.26 1.16 5.08
CA GLU A 63 5.36 0.41 5.68
C GLU A 63 4.95 -1.06 5.84
N LEU A 64 5.85 -2.00 5.53
CA LEU A 64 5.60 -3.42 5.79
C LEU A 64 5.54 -3.66 7.30
N ILE A 65 4.51 -4.36 7.74
CA ILE A 65 4.37 -4.87 9.10
C ILE A 65 4.26 -6.39 8.99
N SER A 66 5.00 -7.10 9.84
CA SER A 66 5.30 -8.54 9.75
C SER A 66 4.20 -9.46 9.22
#